data_AF-A0A1Q9C4N0-F1
#
_entry.id   AF-A0A1Q9C4N0-F1
#
_cell.length_a   1.000
_cell.length_b   1.000
_cell.length_c   1.000
_cell.angle_alpha   90.00
_cell.angle_beta   90.00
_cell.angle_gamma   90.00
#
_symmetry.space_group_name_H-M   'P 1'
#
loop_
_entity.id
_entity.type
_entity.pdbx_description
1 polymer ?
#
loop_
_entity_poly.entity_id
_entity_poly.type
_entity_poly.pdbx_seq_one_letter_code
_entity_poly.pdbx_strand_id
1 'polypeptide(L)'
;MVLLILRPSLRGSTARSTPGITPAGSGSSLLERLTSRSSRSFPQWRPWLGSRSVSAKWVMRSSPIDAKPSKAKLVRGLVVTFLSLGVVVALTTNLDLPPSFGLIAFGLQWGFFLLQGWPQRSEKLYDASGSLTHLSIILAALLHDPVRSPRQILLSIFAVVWCTRLGTFLFNRISQDSKDSRFTELKEEFWSFSIAWNLQVLWVFLLELPVMLVNTSPQPPTGLWDVLGWSLWCSGFLLEAVADGQKFAFRGDPSNRGRFITTGLWRYSRHPNYFGEILMWIGLCTSFTSCVSCKAQLLAWISPAFNALLLIYVSGVPLLEKAGAKKWGQEPEYRHYMENTSCIVPWVPAPEYPGNESEGRSERAQAKQRDGIALHSLTRLSSDKMGPALDLGLNLVIFFALLSMAVCIFSVPGSDEKASKASSHRKRLADLGDEQESPLEQGQRCFGTVQRYSERNGIGFIACAPCRAVYGRDVQLFQEDWEALQLTVGSAVSFLLSVEERFPCPKGRPWAADVQRVR
;
A
#
# COMPACT_ATOMS: atom_id res chain seq x y z
N MET A 1 -10.74 -10.56 25.34
CA MET A 1 -10.88 -10.35 26.80
C MET A 1 -9.48 -10.07 27.32
N VAL A 2 -9.10 -8.92 27.85
CA VAL A 2 -9.78 -8.05 28.82
C VAL A 2 -9.22 -6.63 28.65
N LEU A 3 -10.11 -5.65 28.41
CA LEU A 3 -9.91 -4.26 28.80
C LEU A 3 -10.28 -4.17 30.27
N LEU A 4 -9.37 -3.76 31.16
CA LEU A 4 -9.75 -3.20 32.45
C LEU A 4 -8.75 -2.12 32.87
N ILE A 5 -9.22 -0.89 32.77
CA ILE A 5 -8.73 0.31 33.45
C ILE A 5 -9.12 0.19 34.92
N LEU A 6 -8.20 0.47 35.85
CA LEU A 6 -8.56 0.86 37.21
C LEU A 6 -7.96 2.23 37.54
N ARG A 7 -8.87 3.16 37.84
CA ARG A 7 -8.65 4.48 38.46
C ARG A 7 -8.19 4.32 39.92
N PRO A 8 -7.54 5.35 40.50
CA PRO A 8 -7.03 5.31 41.86
C PRO A 8 -8.12 5.53 42.92
N SER A 9 -7.83 4.91 44.06
CA SER A 9 -8.56 4.84 45.32
C SER A 9 -8.62 6.17 46.08
N LEU A 10 -9.82 6.55 46.55
CA LEU A 10 -10.00 7.34 47.76
C LEU A 10 -11.23 6.81 48.50
N ARG A 11 -11.01 6.10 49.62
CA ARG A 11 -12.01 5.88 50.67
C ARG A 11 -11.53 6.57 51.94
N GLY A 12 -12.29 7.57 52.39
CA GLY A 12 -12.35 7.95 53.79
C GLY A 12 -13.56 7.25 54.41
N SER A 13 -13.35 6.56 55.53
CA SER A 13 -14.40 6.11 56.45
C SER A 13 -14.12 6.78 57.79
N THR A 14 -15.13 7.40 58.38
CA THR A 14 -15.39 7.34 59.82
C THR A 14 -16.78 7.94 60.08
N ALA A 15 -17.57 7.18 60.82
CA ALA A 15 -18.89 7.54 61.32
C ALA A 15 -18.78 7.91 62.81
N ARG A 16 -19.52 8.94 63.26
CA ARG A 16 -20.28 8.91 64.53
C ARG A 16 -21.17 10.14 64.79
N SER A 17 -22.42 9.84 65.18
CA SER A 17 -23.32 10.45 66.19
C SER A 17 -23.77 11.94 66.13
N THR A 18 -25.04 12.15 65.74
CA THR A 18 -26.20 12.81 66.42
C THR A 18 -26.02 13.94 67.46
N PRO A 19 -27.04 14.77 67.81
CA PRO A 19 -28.24 15.22 67.07
C PRO A 19 -28.63 16.73 67.27
N GLY A 20 -29.60 17.24 66.50
CA GLY A 20 -30.61 18.18 67.03
C GLY A 20 -30.70 19.61 66.46
N ILE A 21 -31.96 20.05 66.32
CA ILE A 21 -32.50 21.43 66.27
C ILE A 21 -32.88 22.00 64.89
N THR A 22 -34.19 22.28 64.76
CA THR A 22 -34.98 22.98 63.71
C THR A 22 -34.96 24.52 63.92
N PRO A 23 -35.74 25.35 63.19
CA PRO A 23 -35.80 25.61 61.74
C PRO A 23 -35.72 27.14 61.42
N ALA A 24 -35.99 27.49 60.15
CA ALA A 24 -36.44 28.80 59.64
C ALA A 24 -35.39 29.79 59.08
N GLY A 25 -35.69 30.34 57.89
CA GLY A 25 -35.01 31.52 57.37
C GLY A 25 -34.93 31.56 55.84
N SER A 26 -35.98 32.12 55.24
CA SER A 26 -36.12 32.58 53.84
C SER A 26 -34.86 33.12 53.16
N GLY A 27 -34.65 32.75 51.90
CA GLY A 27 -33.63 33.32 51.02
C GLY A 27 -33.85 32.93 49.56
N SER A 28 -34.91 33.48 48.98
CA SER A 28 -35.28 33.35 47.58
C SER A 28 -34.19 33.86 46.63
N SER A 29 -34.22 33.33 45.40
CA SER A 29 -33.63 33.85 44.16
C SER A 29 -32.18 33.46 43.86
N LEU A 30 -32.02 32.34 43.13
CA LEU A 30 -31.15 32.29 41.93
C LEU A 30 -31.31 31.02 41.08
N LEU A 31 -32.17 30.07 41.48
CA LEU A 31 -32.32 28.76 40.80
C LEU A 31 -33.65 28.54 40.07
N GLU A 32 -34.53 29.55 40.01
CA GLU A 32 -35.87 29.43 39.40
C GLU A 32 -36.00 30.16 38.05
N ARG A 33 -34.85 30.53 37.44
CA ARG A 33 -34.79 31.27 36.17
C ARG A 33 -34.06 30.53 35.04
N LEU A 34 -34.10 29.19 35.05
CA LEU A 34 -33.66 28.36 33.92
C LEU A 34 -34.65 27.23 33.55
N THR A 35 -35.89 27.26 34.05
CA THR A 35 -36.98 26.42 33.57
C THR A 35 -37.64 27.02 32.33
N SER A 36 -36.90 27.17 31.23
CA SER A 36 -37.47 27.27 29.88
C SER A 36 -36.38 27.18 28.79
N ARG A 37 -35.93 25.96 28.46
CA ARG A 37 -35.62 25.53 27.07
C ARG A 37 -34.93 24.17 27.04
N SER A 38 -35.37 23.35 26.09
CA SER A 38 -34.79 22.08 25.63
C SER A 38 -35.14 20.80 26.42
N SER A 39 -36.37 20.35 26.20
CA SER A 39 -36.64 18.92 26.06
C SER A 39 -35.90 18.38 24.82
N ARG A 40 -34.70 17.82 25.01
CA ARG A 40 -34.14 16.80 24.10
C ARG A 40 -33.67 15.63 24.94
N SER A 41 -34.49 14.59 24.92
CA SER A 41 -34.28 13.28 25.53
C SER A 41 -32.93 12.67 25.11
N PHE A 42 -32.07 12.40 26.09
CA PHE A 42 -30.96 11.46 25.96
C PHE A 42 -31.51 10.03 25.79
N PRO A 43 -31.00 9.19 24.88
CA PRO A 43 -31.43 7.80 24.79
C PRO A 43 -30.90 7.01 25.99
N GLN A 44 -31.81 6.46 26.78
CA GLN A 44 -31.54 5.47 27.82
C GLN A 44 -30.89 4.22 27.21
N TRP A 45 -29.72 3.84 27.72
CA TRP A 45 -29.12 2.53 27.53
C TRP A 45 -30.02 1.45 28.18
N ARG A 46 -30.61 0.57 27.37
CA ARG A 46 -31.34 -0.62 27.87
C ARG A 46 -30.42 -1.83 27.97
N PRO A 47 -30.46 -2.62 29.06
CA PRO A 47 -29.75 -3.90 29.15
C PRO A 47 -30.30 -4.92 28.16
N TRP A 48 -29.41 -5.57 27.40
CA TRP A 48 -29.73 -6.53 26.34
C TRP A 48 -29.95 -7.94 26.91
N LEU A 49 -30.93 -8.10 27.79
CA LEU A 49 -31.45 -9.41 28.22
C LEU A 49 -32.97 -9.36 28.18
N GLY A 50 -33.50 -9.48 26.97
CA GLY A 50 -34.93 -9.54 26.70
C GLY A 50 -35.17 -10.48 25.53
N SER A 51 -35.60 -11.70 25.87
CA SER A 51 -36.14 -12.71 24.96
C SER A 51 -37.11 -12.07 23.95
N ARG A 52 -36.64 -11.89 22.72
CA ARG A 52 -37.49 -11.85 21.54
C ARG A 52 -37.05 -13.00 20.66
N SER A 53 -37.87 -14.04 20.65
CA SER A 53 -37.90 -15.07 19.62
C SER A 53 -38.01 -14.38 18.26
N VAL A 54 -36.86 -14.04 17.67
CA VAL A 54 -36.74 -13.80 16.24
C VAL A 54 -36.44 -15.18 15.69
N SER A 55 -37.50 -15.88 15.28
CA SER A 55 -37.34 -17.00 14.35
C SER A 55 -36.60 -16.46 13.14
N ALA A 56 -35.28 -16.65 13.11
CA ALA A 56 -34.46 -16.41 11.94
C ALA A 56 -34.97 -17.38 10.87
N LYS A 57 -35.94 -16.93 10.09
CA LYS A 57 -36.24 -17.57 8.81
C LYS A 57 -34.98 -17.41 7.98
N TRP A 58 -34.18 -18.47 7.98
CA TRP A 58 -33.17 -18.75 6.99
C TRP A 58 -33.87 -18.76 5.64
N VAL A 59 -34.04 -17.59 5.03
CA VAL A 59 -34.33 -17.51 3.60
C VAL A 59 -33.02 -17.89 2.93
N MET A 60 -32.81 -19.19 2.76
CA MET A 60 -31.94 -19.72 1.73
C MET A 60 -32.47 -19.13 0.42
N ARG A 61 -31.89 -18.02 -0.02
CA ARG A 61 -32.04 -17.57 -1.38
C ARG A 61 -31.31 -18.62 -2.21
N SER A 62 -32.07 -19.59 -2.69
CA SER A 62 -31.65 -20.60 -3.65
C SER A 62 -31.27 -19.87 -4.94
N SER A 63 -30.06 -19.33 -4.95
CA SER A 63 -29.32 -19.10 -6.19
C SER A 63 -29.16 -20.48 -6.82
N PRO A 64 -29.32 -20.64 -8.14
CA PRO A 64 -29.25 -21.96 -8.76
C PRO A 64 -27.93 -22.63 -8.35
N ILE A 65 -28.05 -23.72 -7.59
CA ILE A 65 -26.92 -24.50 -7.07
C ILE A 65 -26.16 -25.19 -8.23
N ASP A 66 -26.70 -25.11 -9.45
CA ASP A 66 -26.34 -25.95 -10.59
C ASP A 66 -25.64 -25.23 -11.77
N ALA A 67 -25.26 -23.95 -11.61
CA ALA A 67 -24.35 -23.36 -12.59
C ALA A 67 -22.95 -23.95 -12.38
N LYS A 68 -22.57 -24.95 -13.19
CA LYS A 68 -21.19 -25.47 -13.19
C LYS A 68 -20.24 -24.28 -13.26
N PRO A 69 -19.24 -24.17 -12.36
CA PRO A 69 -18.32 -23.05 -12.39
C PRO A 69 -17.68 -23.02 -13.76
N SER A 70 -17.61 -21.82 -14.36
CA SER A 70 -16.89 -21.65 -15.61
C SER A 70 -15.52 -22.29 -15.44
N LYS A 71 -15.16 -23.26 -16.30
CA LYS A 71 -13.90 -24.01 -16.20
C LYS A 71 -12.70 -23.06 -16.01
N ALA A 72 -12.74 -21.89 -16.66
CA ALA A 72 -11.73 -20.84 -16.51
C ALA A 72 -11.64 -20.27 -15.08
N LYS A 73 -12.77 -20.01 -14.41
CA LYS A 73 -12.80 -19.50 -13.03
C LYS A 73 -12.31 -20.54 -12.02
N LEU A 74 -12.70 -21.80 -12.20
CA LEU A 74 -12.19 -22.93 -11.42
C LEU A 74 -10.67 -23.04 -11.54
N VAL A 75 -10.15 -23.12 -12.76
CA VAL A 75 -8.71 -23.24 -13.02
C VAL A 75 -7.94 -22.06 -12.41
N ARG A 76 -8.43 -20.83 -12.58
CA ARG A 76 -7.81 -19.64 -11.97
C ARG A 76 -7.77 -19.72 -10.45
N GLY A 77 -8.88 -20.07 -9.79
CA GLY A 77 -8.93 -20.20 -8.34
C GLY A 77 -8.00 -21.27 -7.79
N LEU A 78 -7.93 -22.43 -8.45
CA LEU A 78 -7.00 -23.50 -8.10
C LEU A 78 -5.54 -23.07 -8.30
N VAL A 79 -5.21 -22.45 -9.43
CA VAL A 79 -3.84 -21.94 -9.70
C VAL A 79 -3.41 -20.96 -8.62
N VAL A 80 -4.25 -19.99 -8.26
CA VAL A 80 -3.91 -19.02 -7.20
C VAL A 80 -3.74 -19.71 -5.85
N THR A 81 -4.59 -20.69 -5.53
CA THR A 81 -4.51 -21.44 -4.27
C THR A 81 -3.19 -22.23 -4.17
N PHE A 82 -2.86 -23.01 -5.21
CA PHE A 82 -1.62 -23.79 -5.23
C PHE A 82 -0.38 -22.92 -5.31
N LEU A 83 -0.43 -21.80 -6.04
CA LEU A 83 0.67 -20.83 -6.07
C LEU A 83 0.88 -20.21 -4.68
N SER A 84 -0.21 -19.83 -4.01
CA SER A 84 -0.14 -19.26 -2.66
C SER A 84 0.49 -20.24 -1.68
N LEU A 85 0.06 -21.50 -1.72
CA LEU A 85 0.61 -22.56 -0.90
C LEU A 85 2.07 -22.82 -1.23
N GLY A 86 2.42 -22.90 -2.51
CA GLY A 86 3.79 -23.11 -2.98
C GLY A 86 4.74 -22.00 -2.52
N VAL A 87 4.33 -20.74 -2.60
CA VAL A 87 5.13 -19.60 -2.11
C VAL A 87 5.33 -19.66 -0.60
N VAL A 88 4.26 -19.92 0.17
CA VAL A 88 4.36 -20.03 1.64
C VAL A 88 5.26 -21.19 2.04
N VAL A 89 5.09 -22.37 1.43
CA VAL A 89 5.94 -23.54 1.69
C VAL A 89 7.39 -23.26 1.30
N ALA A 90 7.63 -22.67 0.12
CA ALA A 90 8.98 -22.35 -0.34
C ALA A 90 9.68 -21.36 0.59
N LEU A 91 8.99 -20.30 1.03
CA LEU A 91 9.58 -19.35 1.98
C LEU A 91 9.83 -19.99 3.34
N THR A 92 8.87 -20.79 3.83
CA THR A 92 9.00 -21.50 5.09
C THR A 92 10.24 -22.40 5.10
N THR A 93 10.46 -23.18 4.04
CA THR A 93 11.61 -24.09 3.93
C THR A 93 12.92 -23.36 3.65
N ASN A 94 12.92 -22.33 2.79
CA ASN A 94 14.16 -21.62 2.45
C ASN A 94 14.66 -20.71 3.57
N LEU A 95 13.77 -20.28 4.47
CA LEU A 95 14.06 -19.40 5.60
C LEU A 95 14.09 -20.14 6.95
N ASP A 96 13.94 -21.46 6.95
CA ASP A 96 13.92 -22.28 8.15
C ASP A 96 12.86 -21.81 9.17
N LEU A 97 11.73 -21.29 8.68
CA LEU A 97 10.63 -20.82 9.53
C LEU A 97 9.81 -22.01 10.05
N PRO A 98 9.25 -21.92 11.27
CA PRO A 98 8.27 -22.89 11.77
C PRO A 98 7.08 -23.06 10.81
N PRO A 99 6.75 -24.30 10.35
CA PRO A 99 5.60 -24.55 9.48
C PRO A 99 4.26 -24.08 10.05
N SER A 100 4.18 -23.96 11.38
CA SER A 100 3.01 -23.44 12.09
C SER A 100 2.59 -22.05 11.59
N PHE A 101 3.49 -21.18 11.15
CA PHE A 101 3.13 -19.84 10.69
C PHE A 101 2.31 -19.89 9.39
N GLY A 102 2.71 -20.73 8.44
CA GLY A 102 1.96 -20.97 7.22
C GLY A 102 0.61 -21.63 7.50
N LEU A 103 0.57 -22.59 8.44
CA LEU A 103 -0.68 -23.24 8.86
C LEU A 103 -1.64 -22.27 9.54
N ILE A 104 -1.16 -21.32 10.35
CA ILE A 104 -1.98 -20.26 10.93
C ILE A 104 -2.56 -19.37 9.83
N ALA A 105 -1.71 -18.95 8.87
CA ALA A 105 -2.14 -18.09 7.77
C ALA A 105 -3.26 -18.75 6.94
N PHE A 106 -3.04 -19.99 6.48
CA PHE A 106 -4.05 -20.73 5.73
C PHE A 106 -5.26 -21.09 6.57
N GLY A 107 -5.05 -21.59 7.78
CA GLY A 107 -6.10 -22.09 8.66
C GLY A 107 -7.09 -21.00 9.05
N LEU A 108 -6.61 -19.80 9.40
CA LEU A 108 -7.48 -18.67 9.69
C LEU A 108 -8.21 -18.21 8.44
N GLN A 109 -7.51 -17.96 7.33
CA GLN A 109 -8.15 -17.40 6.14
C GLN A 109 -9.16 -18.35 5.50
N TRP A 110 -8.81 -19.64 5.36
CA TRP A 110 -9.75 -20.64 4.87
C TRP A 110 -10.85 -20.95 5.89
N GLY A 111 -10.56 -20.87 7.19
CA GLY A 111 -11.57 -20.98 8.24
C GLY A 111 -12.64 -19.89 8.12
N PHE A 112 -12.24 -18.61 8.06
CA PHE A 112 -13.17 -17.51 7.87
C PHE A 112 -13.89 -17.56 6.52
N PHE A 113 -13.19 -17.95 5.45
CA PHE A 113 -13.79 -18.15 4.14
C PHE A 113 -14.88 -19.22 4.16
N LEU A 114 -14.59 -20.41 4.70
CA LEU A 114 -15.53 -21.54 4.68
C LEU A 114 -16.67 -21.40 5.69
N LEU A 115 -16.42 -20.78 6.85
CA LEU A 115 -17.42 -20.66 7.91
C LEU A 115 -18.32 -19.43 7.73
N GLN A 116 -17.80 -18.33 7.19
CA GLN A 116 -18.54 -17.07 7.09
C GLN A 116 -18.58 -16.52 5.66
N GLY A 117 -17.43 -16.37 5.01
CA GLY A 117 -17.34 -15.69 3.71
C GLY A 117 -18.22 -16.35 2.66
N TRP A 118 -18.00 -17.63 2.38
CA TRP A 118 -18.71 -18.40 1.36
C TRP A 118 -20.18 -18.66 1.70
N PRO A 119 -20.54 -19.17 2.89
CA PRO A 119 -21.95 -19.45 3.21
C PRO A 119 -22.83 -18.20 3.15
N GLN A 120 -22.30 -17.04 3.54
CA GLN A 120 -23.04 -15.78 3.59
C GLN A 120 -22.83 -14.90 2.36
N ARG A 121 -21.96 -15.31 1.42
CA ARG A 121 -21.50 -14.50 0.28
C ARG A 121 -21.18 -13.07 0.72
N SER A 122 -20.36 -12.95 1.76
CA SER A 122 -20.06 -11.66 2.40
C SER A 122 -18.56 -11.46 2.60
N GLU A 123 -18.10 -10.23 2.42
CA GLU A 123 -16.71 -9.79 2.65
C GLU A 123 -16.55 -9.05 3.98
N LYS A 124 -17.62 -8.94 4.78
CA LYS A 124 -17.63 -8.09 5.98
C LYS A 124 -16.53 -8.42 6.97
N LEU A 125 -16.16 -9.70 7.09
CA LEU A 125 -15.08 -10.14 7.98
C LEU A 125 -13.73 -10.30 7.28
N TYR A 126 -13.62 -10.01 5.99
CA TYR A 126 -12.38 -10.18 5.23
C TYR A 126 -11.24 -9.31 5.80
N ASP A 127 -11.47 -8.02 6.02
CA ASP A 127 -10.43 -7.13 6.58
C ASP A 127 -10.11 -7.51 8.05
N ALA A 128 -11.11 -7.97 8.81
CA ALA A 128 -10.95 -8.41 10.19
C ALA A 128 -10.16 -9.74 10.30
N SER A 129 -10.41 -10.71 9.40
CA SER A 129 -9.66 -11.98 9.36
C SER A 129 -8.21 -11.73 8.99
N GLY A 130 -7.94 -10.82 8.05
CA GLY A 130 -6.58 -10.33 7.75
C GLY A 130 -5.86 -9.84 9.00
N SER A 131 -6.47 -8.88 9.70
CA SER A 131 -5.91 -8.30 10.93
C SER A 131 -5.68 -9.36 12.02
N LEU A 132 -6.64 -10.27 12.21
CA LEU A 132 -6.49 -11.38 13.17
C LEU A 132 -5.35 -12.33 12.77
N THR A 133 -5.16 -12.57 11.48
CA THR A 133 -4.10 -13.44 10.99
C THR A 133 -2.72 -12.81 11.20
N HIS A 134 -2.55 -11.52 10.92
CA HIS A 134 -1.35 -10.76 11.27
C HIS A 134 -1.02 -10.91 12.76
N LEU A 135 -1.97 -10.57 13.64
CA LEU A 135 -1.79 -10.66 15.09
C LEU A 135 -1.45 -12.08 15.55
N SER A 136 -2.07 -13.10 14.94
CA SER A 136 -1.82 -14.50 15.28
C SER A 136 -0.41 -14.95 14.88
N ILE A 137 0.07 -14.54 13.71
CA ILE A 137 1.45 -14.82 13.27
C ILE A 137 2.45 -14.08 14.14
N ILE A 138 2.24 -12.79 14.42
CA ILE A 138 3.14 -12.01 15.29
C ILE A 138 3.22 -12.65 16.68
N LEU A 139 2.08 -13.06 17.24
CA LEU A 139 2.03 -13.73 18.53
C LEU A 139 2.72 -15.10 18.48
N ALA A 140 2.43 -15.92 17.48
CA ALA A 140 3.07 -17.23 17.33
C ALA A 140 4.59 -17.12 17.17
N ALA A 141 5.06 -16.14 16.40
CA ALA A 141 6.46 -15.85 16.24
C ALA A 141 7.10 -15.41 17.56
N LEU A 142 6.52 -14.41 18.24
CA LEU A 142 7.03 -13.95 19.54
C LEU A 142 7.00 -15.04 20.62
N LEU A 143 6.09 -16.01 20.52
CA LEU A 143 5.99 -17.16 21.42
C LEU A 143 6.94 -18.32 21.08
N HIS A 144 7.64 -18.24 19.95
CA HIS A 144 8.57 -19.30 19.51
C HIS A 144 9.74 -19.47 20.48
N ASP A 145 10.39 -18.36 20.85
CA ASP A 145 11.48 -18.36 21.81
C ASP A 145 10.98 -18.13 23.25
N PRO A 146 11.45 -18.89 24.25
CA PRO A 146 11.07 -18.68 25.64
C PRO A 146 11.69 -17.40 26.23
N VAL A 147 12.89 -17.03 25.76
CA VAL A 147 13.62 -15.82 26.17
C VAL A 147 13.55 -14.80 25.05
N ARG A 148 13.08 -13.59 25.35
CA ARG A 148 12.86 -12.54 24.34
C ARG A 148 13.86 -11.41 24.50
N SER A 149 14.50 -11.04 23.40
CA SER A 149 15.34 -9.85 23.33
C SER A 149 14.47 -8.57 23.25
N PRO A 150 15.01 -7.40 23.64
CA PRO A 150 14.33 -6.13 23.40
C PRO A 150 13.99 -5.89 21.93
N ARG A 151 14.84 -6.35 21.00
CA ARG A 151 14.62 -6.26 19.54
C ARG A 151 13.35 -7.02 19.14
N GLN A 152 13.22 -8.28 19.57
CA GLN A 152 12.05 -9.13 19.29
C GLN A 152 10.75 -8.47 19.79
N ILE A 153 10.76 -8.03 21.06
CA ILE A 153 9.60 -7.38 21.67
C ILE A 153 9.23 -6.11 20.92
N LEU A 154 10.21 -5.24 20.62
CA LEU A 154 9.96 -3.95 20.01
C LEU A 154 9.45 -4.07 18.57
N LEU A 155 10.04 -4.94 17.75
CA LEU A 155 9.59 -5.16 16.37
C LEU A 155 8.20 -5.80 16.33
N SER A 156 7.89 -6.71 17.26
CA SER A 156 6.52 -7.23 17.40
C SER A 156 5.54 -6.15 17.84
N ILE A 157 5.92 -5.24 18.75
CA ILE A 157 5.08 -4.09 19.13
C ILE A 157 4.81 -3.19 17.93
N PHE A 158 5.85 -2.85 17.15
CA PHE A 158 5.71 -2.06 15.93
C PHE A 158 4.72 -2.68 14.95
N ALA A 159 4.85 -3.98 14.68
CA ALA A 159 3.92 -4.71 13.82
C ALA A 159 2.48 -4.73 14.39
N VAL A 160 2.31 -4.95 15.70
CA VAL A 160 0.99 -4.91 16.36
C VAL A 160 0.36 -3.53 16.31
N VAL A 161 1.15 -2.46 16.53
CA VAL A 161 0.67 -1.07 16.46
C VAL A 161 0.19 -0.75 15.06
N TRP A 162 0.98 -1.09 14.03
CA TRP A 162 0.59 -0.92 12.64
C TRP A 162 -0.68 -1.73 12.31
N CYS A 163 -0.70 -3.02 12.64
CA CYS A 163 -1.80 -3.93 12.36
C CYS A 163 -3.10 -3.45 13.03
N THR A 164 -3.03 -3.05 14.30
CA THR A 164 -4.19 -2.54 15.05
C THR A 164 -4.72 -1.25 14.44
N ARG A 165 -3.83 -0.34 14.01
CA ARG A 165 -4.20 0.92 13.36
C ARG A 165 -4.94 0.66 12.05
N LEU A 166 -4.32 -0.09 11.14
CA LEU A 166 -4.89 -0.40 9.83
C LEU A 166 -6.18 -1.22 9.97
N GLY A 167 -6.17 -2.26 10.79
CA GLY A 167 -7.33 -3.11 11.05
C GLY A 167 -8.52 -2.35 11.61
N THR A 168 -8.29 -1.44 12.57
CA THR A 168 -9.36 -0.60 13.14
C THR A 168 -9.94 0.34 12.08
N PHE A 169 -9.09 0.95 11.25
CA PHE A 169 -9.53 1.83 10.17
C PHE A 169 -10.40 1.08 9.14
N LEU A 170 -9.94 -0.08 8.68
CA LEU A 170 -10.67 -0.90 7.69
C LEU A 170 -11.99 -1.44 8.26
N PHE A 171 -11.98 -1.89 9.52
CA PHE A 171 -13.17 -2.37 10.20
C PHE A 171 -14.22 -1.27 10.39
N ASN A 172 -13.80 -0.07 10.79
CA ASN A 172 -14.71 1.07 10.92
C ASN A 172 -15.31 1.47 9.58
N ARG A 173 -14.51 1.44 8.50
CA ARG A 173 -14.98 1.71 7.15
C ARG A 173 -16.07 0.73 6.72
N ILE A 174 -15.84 -0.57 6.84
CA ILE A 174 -16.81 -1.58 6.38
C ILE A 174 -18.06 -1.66 7.28
N SER A 175 -17.94 -1.22 8.53
CA SER A 175 -19.09 -1.08 9.43
C SER A 175 -20.02 0.06 9.01
N GLN A 176 -19.49 1.08 8.32
CA GLN A 176 -20.24 2.21 7.80
C GLN A 176 -20.70 1.96 6.35
N ASP A 177 -19.80 1.45 5.51
CA ASP A 177 -20.04 1.12 4.10
C ASP A 177 -20.51 -0.33 3.98
N SER A 178 -21.80 -0.53 3.75
CA SER A 178 -22.41 -1.88 3.75
C SER A 178 -21.87 -2.88 2.72
N LYS A 179 -21.10 -2.44 1.72
CA LYS A 179 -20.59 -3.26 0.59
C LYS A 179 -19.27 -2.72 0.06
N ASP A 180 -18.35 -3.61 -0.31
CA ASP A 180 -17.15 -3.27 -1.07
C ASP A 180 -17.30 -3.72 -2.53
N SER A 181 -17.25 -2.76 -3.45
CA SER A 181 -17.46 -3.01 -4.88
C SER A 181 -16.46 -4.00 -5.47
N ARG A 182 -15.25 -4.12 -4.90
CA ARG A 182 -14.18 -5.01 -5.38
C ARG A 182 -14.59 -6.49 -5.32
N PHE A 183 -15.48 -6.85 -4.39
CA PHE A 183 -15.89 -8.23 -4.18
C PHE A 183 -17.18 -8.59 -4.91
N THR A 184 -17.89 -7.62 -5.51
CA THR A 184 -19.22 -7.84 -6.09
C THR A 184 -19.26 -9.02 -7.04
N GLU A 185 -18.34 -9.08 -7.99
CA GLU A 185 -18.27 -10.18 -8.97
C GLU A 185 -17.60 -11.44 -8.41
N LEU A 186 -16.67 -11.28 -7.47
CA LEU A 186 -15.90 -12.38 -6.90
C LEU A 186 -16.78 -13.30 -6.06
N LYS A 187 -17.71 -12.74 -5.29
CA LYS A 187 -18.55 -13.51 -4.36
C LYS A 187 -19.53 -14.44 -5.04
N GLU A 188 -19.83 -14.26 -6.32
CA GLU A 188 -20.81 -15.07 -7.05
C GLU A 188 -20.34 -16.53 -7.25
N GLU A 189 -19.03 -16.79 -7.19
CA GLU A 189 -18.44 -18.09 -7.52
C GLU A 189 -17.39 -18.52 -6.51
N PHE A 190 -17.39 -19.79 -6.07
CA PHE A 190 -16.53 -20.28 -4.98
C PHE A 190 -15.05 -20.02 -5.26
N TRP A 191 -14.59 -20.49 -6.42
CA TRP A 191 -13.20 -20.40 -6.83
C TRP A 191 -12.79 -18.99 -7.25
N SER A 192 -13.73 -18.12 -7.58
CA SER A 192 -13.43 -16.70 -7.80
C SER A 192 -13.30 -15.96 -6.48
N PHE A 193 -14.17 -16.25 -5.52
CA PHE A 193 -14.11 -15.63 -4.21
C PHE A 193 -12.87 -16.07 -3.43
N SER A 194 -12.51 -17.35 -3.49
CA SER A 194 -11.34 -17.90 -2.80
C SER A 194 -10.03 -17.23 -3.23
N ILE A 195 -9.94 -16.64 -4.44
CA ILE A 195 -8.77 -15.87 -4.89
C ILE A 195 -8.44 -14.75 -3.91
N ALA A 196 -9.44 -14.00 -3.45
CA ALA A 196 -9.21 -12.90 -2.51
C ALA A 196 -8.60 -13.42 -1.19
N TRP A 197 -9.16 -14.50 -0.64
CA TRP A 197 -8.69 -15.09 0.61
C TRP A 197 -7.27 -15.67 0.51
N ASN A 198 -6.92 -16.28 -0.64
CA ASN A 198 -5.55 -16.76 -0.88
C ASN A 198 -4.56 -15.61 -1.09
N LEU A 199 -4.96 -14.54 -1.78
CA LEU A 199 -4.15 -13.32 -1.86
C LEU A 199 -3.97 -12.68 -0.49
N GLN A 200 -4.94 -12.80 0.41
CA GLN A 200 -4.80 -12.35 1.79
C GLN A 200 -3.81 -13.22 2.58
N VAL A 201 -3.83 -14.54 2.40
CA VAL A 201 -2.80 -15.44 2.99
C VAL A 201 -1.41 -14.99 2.56
N LEU A 202 -1.20 -14.80 1.25
CA LEU A 202 0.07 -14.33 0.72
C LEU A 202 0.44 -12.96 1.27
N TRP A 203 -0.52 -12.05 1.31
CA TRP A 203 -0.26 -10.69 1.78
C TRP A 203 0.20 -10.67 3.22
N VAL A 204 -0.55 -11.32 4.12
CA VAL A 204 -0.21 -11.40 5.54
C VAL A 204 1.14 -12.08 5.73
N PHE A 205 1.36 -13.23 5.07
CA PHE A 205 2.58 -14.01 5.27
C PHE A 205 3.84 -13.31 4.75
N LEU A 206 3.78 -12.71 3.56
CA LEU A 206 4.90 -11.98 2.97
C LEU A 206 5.23 -10.73 3.76
N LEU A 207 4.20 -10.01 4.21
CA LEU A 207 4.38 -8.75 4.92
C LEU A 207 5.02 -8.98 6.30
N GLU A 208 4.64 -10.07 7.00
CA GLU A 208 5.17 -10.42 8.33
C GLU A 208 6.54 -11.13 8.33
N LEU A 209 7.15 -11.39 7.16
CA LEU A 209 8.50 -11.99 7.07
C LEU A 209 9.55 -11.39 8.02
N PRO A 210 9.77 -10.06 8.09
CA PRO A 210 10.74 -9.47 9.02
C PRO A 210 10.44 -9.79 10.49
N VAL A 211 9.16 -9.86 10.88
CA VAL A 211 8.74 -10.14 12.25
C VAL A 211 8.88 -11.61 12.57
N MET A 212 8.52 -12.50 11.65
CA MET A 212 8.75 -13.94 11.79
C MET A 212 10.24 -14.23 11.95
N LEU A 213 11.07 -13.67 11.07
CA LEU A 213 12.52 -13.91 11.08
C LEU A 213 13.21 -13.37 12.33
N VAL A 214 12.92 -12.15 12.77
CA VAL A 214 13.56 -11.63 13.99
C VAL A 214 13.19 -12.45 15.21
N ASN A 215 11.99 -13.05 15.25
CA ASN A 215 11.53 -13.86 16.38
C ASN A 215 11.97 -15.34 16.31
N THR A 216 12.61 -15.77 15.22
CA THR A 216 13.14 -17.14 15.07
C THR A 216 14.65 -17.17 14.77
N SER A 217 15.32 -16.02 14.87
CA SER A 217 16.76 -15.91 14.58
C SER A 217 17.56 -15.59 15.84
N PRO A 218 18.86 -15.93 15.88
CA PRO A 218 19.75 -15.55 16.97
C PRO A 218 19.71 -14.04 17.25
N GLN A 219 19.83 -13.66 18.52
CA GLN A 219 19.70 -12.26 18.95
C GLN A 219 21.06 -11.69 19.38
N PRO A 220 21.90 -11.19 18.45
CA PRO A 220 23.09 -10.44 18.82
C PRO A 220 22.72 -9.12 19.51
N PRO A 221 23.65 -8.52 20.27
CA PRO A 221 23.43 -7.22 20.90
C PRO A 221 22.88 -6.18 19.93
N THR A 222 22.05 -5.27 20.45
CA THR A 222 21.47 -4.17 19.68
C THR A 222 22.57 -3.24 19.18
N GLY A 223 22.52 -2.87 17.89
CA GLY A 223 23.54 -2.06 17.24
C GLY A 223 22.97 -0.90 16.42
N LEU A 224 23.81 -0.30 15.58
CA LEU A 224 23.46 0.85 14.74
C LEU A 224 22.24 0.57 13.84
N TRP A 225 22.19 -0.61 13.21
CA TRP A 225 21.09 -0.99 12.32
C TRP A 225 19.74 -1.05 13.00
N ASP A 226 19.71 -1.43 14.28
CA ASP A 226 18.48 -1.40 15.08
C ASP A 226 17.98 0.02 15.29
N VAL A 227 18.87 0.91 15.74
CA VAL A 227 18.53 2.32 15.96
C VAL A 227 18.05 2.98 14.67
N LEU A 228 18.72 2.71 13.54
CA LEU A 228 18.29 3.20 12.23
C LEU A 228 16.92 2.65 11.85
N GLY A 229 16.71 1.34 11.98
CA GLY A 229 15.44 0.69 11.66
C GLY A 229 14.28 1.21 12.51
N TRP A 230 14.50 1.37 13.83
CA TRP A 230 13.49 1.91 14.74
C TRP A 230 13.19 3.38 14.44
N SER A 231 14.21 4.17 14.11
CA SER A 231 14.04 5.58 13.72
C SER A 231 13.24 5.71 12.43
N LEU A 232 13.52 4.87 11.43
CA LEU A 232 12.77 4.80 10.18
C LEU A 232 11.30 4.41 10.45
N TRP A 233 11.08 3.39 11.29
CA TRP A 233 9.73 2.97 11.64
C TRP A 233 8.93 4.07 12.34
N CYS A 234 9.50 4.70 13.37
CA CYS A 234 8.86 5.79 14.09
C CYS A 234 8.56 6.99 13.17
N SER A 235 9.48 7.31 12.26
CA SER A 235 9.29 8.39 11.27
C SER A 235 8.17 8.06 10.28
N GLY A 236 8.14 6.82 9.79
CA GLY A 236 7.07 6.33 8.90
C GLY A 236 5.70 6.37 9.57
N PHE A 237 5.63 5.87 10.81
CA PHE A 237 4.41 5.90 11.61
C PHE A 237 3.92 7.33 11.85
N LEU A 238 4.83 8.26 12.19
CA LEU A 238 4.48 9.67 12.40
C LEU A 238 3.97 10.32 11.11
N LEU A 239 4.64 10.11 9.97
CA LEU A 239 4.21 10.61 8.68
C LEU A 239 2.81 10.12 8.31
N GLU A 240 2.56 8.83 8.49
CA GLU A 240 1.26 8.22 8.22
C GLU A 240 0.16 8.76 9.13
N ALA A 241 0.41 8.80 10.45
CA ALA A 241 -0.54 9.29 11.43
C ALA A 241 -0.89 10.77 11.21
N VAL A 242 0.10 11.61 10.90
CA VAL A 242 -0.12 13.04 10.62
C VAL A 242 -0.86 13.22 9.30
N ALA A 243 -0.49 12.50 8.24
CA ALA A 243 -1.15 12.59 6.94
C ALA A 243 -2.64 12.21 7.04
N ASP A 244 -2.94 11.12 7.72
CA ASP A 244 -4.31 10.67 7.95
C ASP A 244 -5.08 11.64 8.85
N GLY A 245 -4.45 12.17 9.91
CA GLY A 245 -5.05 13.19 10.78
C GLY A 245 -5.42 14.46 10.00
N GLN A 246 -4.53 14.94 9.14
CA GLN A 246 -4.78 16.08 8.25
C GLN A 246 -5.95 15.81 7.30
N LYS A 247 -5.99 14.62 6.69
CA LYS A 247 -7.07 14.22 5.77
C LYS A 247 -8.41 14.06 6.49
N PHE A 248 -8.40 13.53 7.71
CA PHE A 248 -9.59 13.41 8.55
C PHE A 248 -10.14 14.79 8.93
N ALA A 249 -9.28 15.69 9.42
CA ALA A 249 -9.66 17.06 9.76
C ALA A 249 -10.21 17.82 8.55
N PHE A 250 -9.55 17.71 7.39
CA PHE A 250 -10.01 18.33 6.15
C PHE A 250 -11.41 17.87 5.73
N ARG A 251 -11.67 16.56 5.81
CA ARG A 251 -13.00 15.99 5.48
C ARG A 251 -14.08 16.32 6.51
N GLY A 252 -13.69 16.58 7.75
CA GLY A 252 -14.61 16.94 8.84
C GLY A 252 -15.17 18.36 8.70
N ASP A 253 -14.48 19.24 7.98
CA ASP A 253 -14.92 20.60 7.73
C ASP A 253 -15.97 20.65 6.58
N PRO A 254 -17.21 21.11 6.83
CA PRO A 254 -18.24 21.24 5.81
C PRO A 254 -17.85 22.14 4.62
N SER A 255 -16.93 23.10 4.82
CA SER A 255 -16.46 23.99 3.76
C SER A 255 -15.64 23.26 2.68
N ASN A 256 -15.08 22.09 3.02
CA ASN A 256 -14.28 21.27 2.13
C ASN A 256 -15.08 20.18 1.41
N ARG A 257 -16.42 20.19 1.52
CA ARG A 257 -17.28 19.24 0.81
C ARG A 257 -17.03 19.33 -0.69
N GLY A 258 -16.73 18.19 -1.29
CA GLY A 258 -16.45 18.10 -2.73
C GLY A 258 -15.07 18.63 -3.12
N ARG A 259 -14.21 19.05 -2.18
CA ARG A 259 -12.83 19.47 -2.45
C ARG A 259 -11.82 18.35 -2.17
N PHE A 260 -10.58 18.55 -2.62
CA PHE A 260 -9.44 17.67 -2.35
C PHE A 260 -8.38 18.41 -1.52
N ILE A 261 -7.64 17.67 -0.71
CA ILE A 261 -6.62 18.23 0.18
C ILE A 261 -5.31 18.46 -0.56
N THR A 262 -4.73 19.65 -0.41
CA THR A 262 -3.44 20.05 -0.99
C THR A 262 -2.53 20.75 0.02
N THR A 263 -2.89 20.73 1.30
CA THR A 263 -2.19 21.42 2.39
C THR A 263 -1.53 20.43 3.34
N GLY A 264 -0.60 20.92 4.18
CA GLY A 264 0.13 20.06 5.12
C GLY A 264 1.10 19.12 4.39
N LEU A 265 1.12 17.84 4.75
CA LEU A 265 1.96 16.83 4.08
C LEU A 265 1.51 16.57 2.63
N TRP A 266 0.22 16.79 2.35
CA TRP A 266 -0.37 16.56 1.02
C TRP A 266 0.13 17.55 -0.02
N ARG A 267 0.81 18.65 0.37
CA ARG A 267 1.46 19.55 -0.60
C ARG A 267 2.78 19.01 -1.15
N TYR A 268 3.42 18.09 -0.42
CA TYR A 268 4.74 17.53 -0.74
C TYR A 268 4.63 16.17 -1.42
N SER A 269 3.55 15.44 -1.16
CA SER A 269 3.26 14.14 -1.76
C SER A 269 1.75 13.98 -1.91
N ARG A 270 1.31 13.32 -2.98
CA ARG A 270 -0.10 12.97 -3.20
C ARG A 270 -0.56 11.84 -2.28
N HIS A 271 0.35 11.02 -1.78
CA HIS A 271 0.07 9.88 -0.89
C HIS A 271 1.12 9.76 0.23
N PRO A 272 1.27 10.77 1.11
CA PRO A 272 2.30 10.78 2.14
C PRO A 272 2.08 9.67 3.19
N ASN A 273 0.82 9.26 3.39
CA ASN A 273 0.47 8.14 4.26
C ASN A 273 1.02 6.80 3.73
N TYR A 274 1.00 6.57 2.41
CA TYR A 274 1.57 5.35 1.82
C TYR A 274 3.09 5.33 1.88
N PHE A 275 3.73 6.50 1.76
CA PHE A 275 5.17 6.60 1.99
C PHE A 275 5.53 6.25 3.45
N GLY A 276 4.76 6.76 4.42
CA GLY A 276 4.92 6.39 5.83
C GLY A 276 4.80 4.88 6.05
N GLU A 277 3.83 4.23 5.40
CA GLU A 277 3.64 2.79 5.48
C GLU A 277 4.85 2.01 4.92
N ILE A 278 5.30 2.37 3.72
CA ILE A 278 6.48 1.76 3.09
C ILE A 278 7.72 1.94 3.99
N LEU A 279 7.88 3.13 4.58
CA LEU A 279 9.01 3.46 5.44
C LEU A 279 9.02 2.63 6.74
N MET A 280 7.84 2.32 7.30
CA MET A 280 7.73 1.40 8.44
C MET A 280 8.27 0.01 8.13
N TRP A 281 7.88 -0.58 6.99
CA TRP A 281 8.36 -1.91 6.62
C TRP A 281 9.84 -1.92 6.27
N ILE A 282 10.35 -0.85 5.63
CA ILE A 282 11.79 -0.66 5.45
C ILE A 282 12.49 -0.61 6.81
N GLY A 283 11.95 0.13 7.79
CA GLY A 283 12.53 0.24 9.13
C GLY A 283 12.60 -1.10 9.87
N LEU A 284 11.55 -1.92 9.80
CA LEU A 284 11.57 -3.29 10.32
C LEU A 284 12.68 -4.10 9.63
N CYS A 285 12.79 -3.98 8.31
CA CYS A 285 13.81 -4.68 7.54
C CYS A 285 15.23 -4.28 7.91
N THR A 286 15.47 -2.98 8.04
CA THR A 286 16.78 -2.43 8.43
C THR A 286 17.20 -2.91 9.83
N SER A 287 16.28 -3.02 10.80
CA SER A 287 16.63 -3.47 12.15
C SER A 287 17.02 -4.96 12.18
N PHE A 288 16.28 -5.84 11.49
CA PHE A 288 16.57 -7.27 11.53
C PHE A 288 17.83 -7.67 10.74
N THR A 289 18.36 -6.80 9.84
CA THR A 289 19.64 -7.03 9.13
C THR A 289 20.78 -7.46 10.03
N SER A 290 20.80 -6.96 11.28
CA SER A 290 21.82 -7.29 12.27
C SER A 290 21.77 -8.73 12.80
N CYS A 291 20.64 -9.44 12.63
CA CYS A 291 20.38 -10.72 13.32
C CYS A 291 20.16 -11.92 12.39
N VAL A 292 20.22 -11.75 11.07
CA VAL A 292 19.92 -12.82 10.11
C VAL A 292 21.02 -13.05 9.08
N SER A 293 20.99 -14.21 8.44
CA SER A 293 21.86 -14.53 7.30
C SER A 293 21.58 -13.67 6.07
N CYS A 294 22.58 -13.50 5.19
CA CYS A 294 22.43 -12.75 3.93
C CYS A 294 21.28 -13.30 3.05
N LYS A 295 21.12 -14.63 2.98
CA LYS A 295 19.99 -15.29 2.29
C LYS A 295 18.65 -14.83 2.85
N ALA A 296 18.51 -14.80 4.17
CA ALA A 296 17.28 -14.38 4.84
C ALA A 296 17.00 -12.89 4.64
N GLN A 297 18.03 -12.03 4.64
CA GLN A 297 17.88 -10.61 4.31
C GLN A 297 17.26 -10.45 2.91
N LEU A 298 17.87 -11.05 1.88
CA LEU A 298 17.42 -10.91 0.49
C LEU A 298 15.93 -11.28 0.32
N LEU A 299 15.51 -12.39 0.93
CA LEU A 299 14.13 -12.85 0.87
C LEU A 299 13.18 -12.02 1.72
N ALA A 300 13.62 -11.48 2.85
CA ALA A 300 12.77 -10.67 3.73
C ALA A 300 12.55 -9.24 3.19
N TRP A 301 13.46 -8.71 2.39
CA TRP A 301 13.24 -7.47 1.62
C TRP A 301 12.11 -7.58 0.60
N ILE A 302 11.63 -8.81 0.30
CA ILE A 302 10.37 -9.01 -0.45
C ILE A 302 9.20 -8.34 0.29
N SER A 303 9.20 -8.29 1.63
CA SER A 303 8.11 -7.68 2.41
C SER A 303 7.85 -6.20 2.04
N PRO A 304 8.79 -5.25 2.26
CA PRO A 304 8.56 -3.85 1.93
C PRO A 304 8.42 -3.62 0.41
N ALA A 305 9.13 -4.40 -0.42
CA ALA A 305 9.00 -4.29 -1.87
C ALA A 305 7.59 -4.69 -2.34
N PHE A 306 7.07 -5.80 -1.83
CA PHE A 306 5.73 -6.27 -2.12
C PHE A 306 4.66 -5.29 -1.61
N ASN A 307 4.82 -4.75 -0.40
CA ASN A 307 3.90 -3.74 0.11
C ASN A 307 3.88 -2.48 -0.77
N ALA A 308 5.07 -1.98 -1.14
CA ALA A 308 5.20 -0.83 -2.03
C ALA A 308 4.56 -1.10 -3.41
N LEU A 309 4.79 -2.27 -4.00
CA LEU A 309 4.19 -2.64 -5.28
C LEU A 309 2.65 -2.69 -5.21
N LEU A 310 2.10 -3.27 -4.15
CA LEU A 310 0.65 -3.33 -3.94
C LEU A 310 0.04 -1.94 -3.77
N LEU A 311 0.69 -1.06 -2.99
CA LEU A 311 0.22 0.30 -2.77
C LEU A 311 0.33 1.16 -4.03
N ILE A 312 1.43 1.07 -4.77
CA ILE A 312 1.72 1.96 -5.89
C ILE A 312 1.02 1.51 -7.18
N TYR A 313 0.95 0.20 -7.46
CA TYR A 313 0.56 -0.30 -8.79
C TYR A 313 -0.72 -1.12 -8.82
N VAL A 314 -1.19 -1.65 -7.69
CA VAL A 314 -2.34 -2.57 -7.69
C VAL A 314 -3.57 -1.96 -7.03
N SER A 315 -3.42 -1.48 -5.79
CA SER A 315 -4.55 -1.14 -4.93
C SER A 315 -4.55 0.33 -4.51
N GLY A 316 -3.57 0.80 -3.75
CA GLY A 316 -3.58 2.11 -3.11
C GLY A 316 -3.76 3.28 -4.09
N VAL A 317 -2.67 3.68 -4.72
CA VAL A 317 -2.60 4.82 -5.65
C VAL A 317 -3.58 4.69 -6.82
N PRO A 318 -3.62 3.56 -7.58
CA PRO A 318 -4.42 3.51 -8.81
C PRO A 318 -5.92 3.63 -8.55
N LEU A 319 -6.42 3.00 -7.47
CA LEU A 319 -7.84 3.07 -7.13
C LEU A 319 -8.22 4.46 -6.62
N LEU A 320 -7.38 5.09 -5.79
CA LEU A 320 -7.64 6.42 -5.26
C LEU A 320 -7.56 7.49 -6.34
N GLU A 321 -6.54 7.47 -7.20
CA GLU A 321 -6.38 8.45 -8.26
C GLU A 321 -7.44 8.30 -9.35
N LYS A 322 -7.85 7.08 -9.69
CA LYS A 322 -9.00 6.85 -10.58
C LYS A 322 -10.30 7.40 -9.99
N ALA A 323 -10.53 7.19 -8.70
CA ALA A 323 -11.69 7.75 -8.00
C ALA A 323 -11.64 9.27 -7.93
N GLY A 324 -10.45 9.85 -7.73
CA GLY A 324 -10.20 11.29 -7.74
C GLY A 324 -10.41 11.90 -9.13
N ALA A 325 -9.86 11.30 -10.18
CA ALA A 325 -10.04 11.73 -11.57
C ALA A 325 -11.51 11.71 -11.98
N LYS A 326 -12.30 10.72 -11.53
CA LYS A 326 -13.75 10.70 -11.77
C LYS A 326 -14.48 11.87 -11.10
N LYS A 327 -14.01 12.33 -9.94
CA LYS A 327 -14.66 13.39 -9.14
C LYS A 327 -14.19 14.79 -9.52
N TRP A 328 -12.90 14.96 -9.79
CA TRP A 328 -12.23 16.26 -9.92
C TRP A 328 -11.41 16.39 -11.20
N GLY A 329 -11.42 15.40 -12.10
CA GLY A 329 -10.53 15.38 -13.27
C GLY A 329 -10.75 16.53 -14.26
N GLN A 330 -11.92 17.17 -14.22
CA GLN A 330 -12.21 18.35 -15.05
C GLN A 330 -11.70 19.66 -14.41
N GLU A 331 -11.43 19.66 -13.10
CA GLU A 331 -10.97 20.83 -12.37
C GLU A 331 -9.51 21.15 -12.74
N PRO A 332 -9.20 22.37 -13.24
CA PRO A 332 -7.84 22.76 -13.56
C PRO A 332 -6.89 22.69 -12.36
N GLU A 333 -7.36 23.06 -11.16
CA GLU A 333 -6.59 22.98 -9.92
C GLU A 333 -6.17 21.53 -9.59
N TYR A 334 -7.06 20.57 -9.83
CA TYR A 334 -6.79 19.17 -9.56
C TYR A 334 -5.75 18.61 -10.54
N ARG A 335 -5.86 18.95 -11.83
CA ARG A 335 -4.88 18.55 -12.85
C ARG A 335 -3.50 19.13 -12.55
N HIS A 336 -3.44 20.42 -12.21
CA HIS A 336 -2.22 21.08 -11.78
C HIS A 336 -1.58 20.39 -10.57
N TYR A 337 -2.37 20.08 -9.54
CA TYR A 337 -1.90 19.35 -8.36
C TYR A 337 -1.34 17.97 -8.72
N MET A 338 -2.03 17.23 -9.59
CA MET A 338 -1.58 15.92 -10.04
C MET A 338 -0.27 16.00 -10.83
N GLU A 339 -0.11 16.98 -11.72
CA GLU A 339 1.08 17.13 -12.56
C GLU A 339 2.31 17.59 -11.79
N ASN A 340 2.14 18.42 -10.75
CA ASN A 340 3.24 19.11 -10.07
C ASN A 340 3.56 18.56 -8.67
N THR A 341 2.79 17.62 -8.13
CA THR A 341 3.02 17.05 -6.80
C THR A 341 3.54 15.61 -6.93
N SER A 342 4.64 15.31 -6.23
CA SER A 342 5.20 13.95 -6.19
C SER A 342 4.16 12.93 -5.73
N CYS A 343 4.17 11.73 -6.33
CA CYS A 343 3.14 10.73 -6.04
C CYS A 343 3.30 10.12 -4.64
N ILE A 344 4.49 9.60 -4.30
CA ILE A 344 4.74 8.84 -3.06
C ILE A 344 5.75 9.56 -2.18
N VAL A 345 7.00 9.69 -2.65
CA VAL A 345 8.09 10.26 -1.86
C VAL A 345 7.86 11.76 -1.70
N PRO A 346 7.75 12.29 -0.47
CA PRO A 346 7.66 13.73 -0.24
C PRO A 346 8.80 14.47 -0.93
N TRP A 347 8.45 15.43 -1.78
CA TRP A 347 9.40 16.21 -2.57
C TRP A 347 9.03 17.70 -2.56
N VAL A 348 9.75 18.52 -3.32
CA VAL A 348 9.48 19.95 -3.49
C VAL A 348 7.99 20.16 -3.79
N PRO A 349 7.31 21.07 -3.04
CA PRO A 349 5.88 21.28 -3.20
C PRO A 349 5.55 21.90 -4.56
N ALA A 350 4.37 21.57 -5.07
CA ALA A 350 3.87 22.14 -6.31
C ALA A 350 3.79 23.69 -6.21
N PRO A 351 4.11 24.43 -7.28
CA PRO A 351 3.82 25.86 -7.37
C PRO A 351 2.33 26.13 -7.14
N GLU A 352 1.99 27.29 -6.61
CA GLU A 352 0.57 27.70 -6.48
C GLU A 352 -0.09 27.70 -7.87
N TYR A 353 -1.33 27.22 -7.95
CA TYR A 353 -2.09 27.26 -9.20
C TYR A 353 -2.37 28.72 -9.58
N PRO A 354 -1.94 29.19 -10.77
CA PRO A 354 -2.25 30.54 -11.25
C PRO A 354 -3.71 30.58 -11.70
N GLY A 355 -4.63 30.84 -10.76
CA GLY A 355 -6.04 31.08 -11.09
C GLY A 355 -6.24 32.41 -11.83
N ASN A 356 -7.39 32.60 -12.50
CA ASN A 356 -7.76 33.89 -13.10
C ASN A 356 -7.67 35.01 -12.05
N GLU A 357 -6.73 35.93 -12.24
CA GLU A 357 -6.36 36.97 -11.27
C GLU A 357 -7.51 37.92 -10.89
N SER A 358 -8.62 37.90 -11.64
CA SER A 358 -9.79 38.77 -11.45
C SER A 358 -10.79 38.29 -10.39
N GLU A 359 -10.96 36.98 -10.17
CA GLU A 359 -11.93 36.45 -9.19
C GLU A 359 -11.28 36.19 -7.82
N GLY A 360 -10.02 35.71 -7.81
CA GLY A 360 -9.33 35.34 -6.58
C GLY A 360 -9.01 36.50 -5.63
N ARG A 361 -8.92 37.74 -6.13
CA ARG A 361 -8.62 38.91 -5.28
C ARG A 361 -9.81 39.34 -4.41
N SER A 362 -11.02 39.15 -4.93
CA SER A 362 -12.30 39.45 -4.25
C SER A 362 -12.58 38.49 -3.10
N GLU A 363 -12.45 37.19 -3.35
CA GLU A 363 -12.70 36.16 -2.34
C GLU A 363 -11.59 36.11 -1.28
N ARG A 364 -10.32 36.33 -1.66
CA ARG A 364 -9.20 36.39 -0.70
C ARG A 364 -9.29 37.60 0.25
N ALA A 365 -9.82 38.73 -0.21
CA ALA A 365 -10.09 39.89 0.65
C ALA A 365 -11.17 39.57 1.69
N GLN A 366 -12.23 38.85 1.28
CA GLN A 366 -13.31 38.44 2.18
C GLN A 366 -12.92 37.31 3.13
N ALA A 367 -12.07 36.37 2.71
CA ALA A 367 -11.55 35.28 3.54
C ALA A 367 -10.55 35.79 4.60
N LYS A 368 -9.59 36.66 4.22
CA LYS A 368 -8.68 37.30 5.19
C LYS A 368 -9.42 38.14 6.22
N GLN A 369 -10.54 38.76 5.85
CA GLN A 369 -11.35 39.56 6.75
C GLN A 369 -12.21 38.72 7.71
N ARG A 370 -12.58 37.49 7.32
CA ARG A 370 -13.23 36.50 8.21
C ARG A 370 -12.22 35.84 9.16
N ASP A 371 -11.04 35.50 8.66
CA ASP A 371 -10.01 34.83 9.47
C ASP A 371 -9.34 35.78 10.46
N GLY A 372 -9.21 37.08 10.14
CA GLY A 372 -8.68 38.09 11.06
C GLY A 372 -9.45 38.25 12.38
N ILE A 373 -10.71 37.81 12.43
CA ILE A 373 -11.58 37.88 13.61
C ILE A 373 -11.54 36.56 14.41
N ALA A 374 -11.21 35.43 13.79
CA ALA A 374 -11.20 34.11 14.42
C ALA A 374 -9.79 33.60 14.82
N LEU A 375 -8.72 34.13 14.21
CA LEU A 375 -7.35 33.58 14.35
C LEU A 375 -6.53 34.14 15.52
N HIS A 376 -7.13 34.92 16.42
CA HIS A 376 -6.39 35.54 17.52
C HIS A 376 -6.25 34.65 18.78
N SER A 377 -6.81 33.44 18.79
CA SER A 377 -6.93 32.61 20.01
C SER A 377 -6.33 31.19 19.97
N LEU A 378 -5.90 30.61 18.83
CA LEU A 378 -5.51 29.18 18.80
C LEU A 378 -4.17 28.79 18.14
N THR A 379 -3.37 29.71 17.62
CA THR A 379 -2.17 29.35 16.82
C THR A 379 -0.87 30.03 17.27
N ARG A 380 -0.57 30.04 18.57
CA ARG A 380 0.73 30.52 19.09
C ARG A 380 1.67 29.49 19.71
N LEU A 381 1.38 28.19 19.64
CA LEU A 381 2.20 27.19 20.37
C LEU A 381 2.82 26.04 19.58
N SER A 382 2.72 25.97 18.24
CA SER A 382 3.26 24.80 17.52
C SER A 382 4.08 25.06 16.23
N SER A 383 4.08 26.27 15.66
CA SER A 383 4.62 26.44 14.29
C SER A 383 6.10 26.85 14.20
N ASP A 384 6.68 27.49 15.23
CA ASP A 384 7.96 28.18 15.05
C ASP A 384 9.21 27.36 15.43
N LYS A 385 9.08 26.07 15.76
CA LYS A 385 10.23 25.24 16.17
C LYS A 385 10.41 23.90 15.45
N MET A 386 9.52 23.48 14.54
CA MET A 386 9.56 22.13 13.95
C MET A 386 9.97 22.05 12.47
N GLY A 387 9.97 23.16 11.71
CA GLY A 387 10.32 23.16 10.28
C GLY A 387 11.74 22.64 9.97
N PRO A 388 12.80 23.17 10.59
CA PRO A 388 14.18 22.78 10.28
C PRO A 388 14.53 21.34 10.71
N ALA A 389 13.89 20.83 11.76
CA ALA A 389 14.12 19.48 12.27
C ALA A 389 13.47 18.40 11.38
N LEU A 390 12.32 18.72 10.76
CA LEU A 390 11.63 17.85 9.80
C LEU A 390 12.39 17.75 8.47
N ASP A 391 12.97 18.85 7.98
CA ASP A 391 13.79 18.84 6.75
C ASP A 391 15.11 18.08 6.94
N LEU A 392 15.75 18.20 8.10
CA LEU A 392 16.95 17.42 8.42
C LEU A 392 16.63 15.93 8.60
N GLY A 393 15.53 15.59 9.29
CA GLY A 393 15.07 14.22 9.47
C GLY A 393 14.70 13.54 8.15
N LEU A 394 14.01 14.24 7.25
CA LEU A 394 13.62 13.73 5.93
C LEU A 394 14.84 13.46 5.03
N ASN A 395 15.83 14.35 5.04
CA ASN A 395 17.08 14.17 4.30
C ASN A 395 17.94 13.03 4.87
N LEU A 396 18.01 12.86 6.20
CA LEU A 396 18.67 11.70 6.81
C LEU A 396 17.97 10.38 6.43
N VAL A 397 16.64 10.34 6.46
CA VAL A 397 15.85 9.16 6.11
C VAL A 397 16.09 8.72 4.66
N ILE A 398 16.10 9.66 3.71
CA ILE A 398 16.40 9.39 2.30
C ILE A 398 17.86 8.92 2.13
N PHE A 399 18.80 9.58 2.82
CA PHE A 399 20.22 9.20 2.80
C PHE A 399 20.46 7.78 3.31
N PHE A 400 19.89 7.41 4.47
CA PHE A 400 20.08 6.08 5.05
C PHE A 400 19.33 4.97 4.29
N ALA A 401 18.17 5.25 3.70
CA ALA A 401 17.46 4.29 2.84
C ALA A 401 18.25 3.96 1.57
N LEU A 402 18.84 4.99 0.92
CA LEU A 402 19.69 4.81 -0.26
C LEU A 402 21.04 4.15 0.09
N LEU A 403 21.62 4.50 1.25
CA LEU A 403 22.86 3.88 1.73
C LEU A 403 22.67 2.40 2.10
N SER A 404 21.55 2.03 2.73
CA SER A 404 21.23 0.62 3.03
C SER A 404 21.06 -0.20 1.76
N MET A 405 20.43 0.35 0.72
CA MET A 405 20.30 -0.29 -0.59
C MET A 405 21.67 -0.49 -1.26
N ALA A 406 22.56 0.51 -1.16
CA ALA A 406 23.92 0.43 -1.67
C ALA A 406 24.77 -0.62 -0.90
N VAL A 407 24.70 -0.66 0.44
CA VAL A 407 25.45 -1.62 1.26
C VAL A 407 25.02 -3.07 0.99
N CYS A 408 23.74 -3.33 0.69
CA CYS A 408 23.28 -4.64 0.22
C CYS A 408 23.84 -5.04 -1.16
N ILE A 409 24.07 -4.08 -2.05
CA ILE A 409 24.67 -4.32 -3.37
C ILE A 409 26.19 -4.55 -3.25
N PHE A 410 26.87 -3.88 -2.32
CA PHE A 410 28.33 -3.93 -2.15
C PHE A 410 28.83 -4.95 -1.12
N SER A 411 27.97 -5.57 -0.30
CA SER A 411 28.37 -6.60 0.69
C SER A 411 28.35 -8.03 0.14
N VAL A 412 28.34 -8.22 -1.19
CA VAL A 412 28.60 -9.52 -1.82
C VAL A 412 30.09 -9.82 -1.69
N PRO A 413 30.53 -10.81 -0.88
CA PRO A 413 31.91 -11.24 -0.93
C PRO A 413 32.11 -11.95 -2.28
N GLY A 414 33.10 -11.49 -3.04
CA GLY A 414 33.51 -12.15 -4.28
C GLY A 414 33.85 -13.61 -4.01
N SER A 415 33.08 -14.51 -4.61
CA SER A 415 33.43 -15.92 -4.69
C SER A 415 34.13 -16.17 -6.02
N ASP A 416 35.46 -16.19 -6.00
CA ASP A 416 36.37 -16.54 -7.11
C ASP A 416 36.29 -18.01 -7.58
N GLU A 417 35.21 -18.75 -7.25
CA GLU A 417 35.15 -20.19 -7.45
C GLU A 417 34.24 -20.64 -8.62
N LYS A 418 33.81 -19.72 -9.49
CA LYS A 418 33.03 -20.05 -10.70
C LYS A 418 33.82 -19.96 -12.02
N ALA A 419 35.07 -19.50 -11.98
CA ALA A 419 35.91 -19.36 -13.18
C ALA A 419 36.53 -20.68 -13.69
N SER A 420 36.63 -21.72 -12.85
CA SER A 420 37.31 -22.97 -13.24
C SER A 420 36.43 -23.96 -14.03
N LYS A 421 35.12 -24.03 -13.74
CA LYS A 421 34.23 -25.01 -14.41
C LYS A 421 33.65 -24.54 -15.76
N ALA A 422 33.69 -23.24 -16.07
CA ALA A 422 33.22 -22.68 -17.34
C ALA A 422 34.26 -22.79 -18.48
N SER A 423 35.52 -23.07 -18.16
CA SER A 423 36.63 -23.19 -19.12
C SER A 423 36.63 -24.53 -19.89
N SER A 424 36.18 -25.61 -19.25
CA SER A 424 36.19 -26.95 -19.86
C SER A 424 35.09 -27.14 -20.91
N HIS A 425 33.94 -26.46 -20.75
CA HIS A 425 32.82 -26.58 -21.68
C HIS A 425 32.98 -25.71 -22.93
N ARG A 426 33.78 -24.64 -22.85
CA ARG A 426 33.99 -23.69 -23.95
C ARG A 426 34.97 -24.20 -25.02
N LYS A 427 35.69 -25.31 -24.75
CA LYS A 427 36.66 -25.93 -25.67
C LYS A 427 36.09 -27.08 -26.50
N ARG A 428 34.81 -27.46 -26.31
CA ARG A 428 34.13 -28.54 -27.06
C ARG A 428 33.00 -28.09 -27.98
N LEU A 429 32.77 -26.78 -28.09
CA LEU A 429 31.79 -26.17 -29.00
C LEU A 429 32.46 -25.31 -30.08
N ALA A 430 33.79 -25.40 -30.23
CA ALA A 430 34.56 -24.68 -31.25
C ALA A 430 34.72 -25.47 -32.57
N ASP A 431 34.25 -26.71 -32.62
CA ASP A 431 34.17 -27.51 -33.85
C ASP A 431 32.69 -27.74 -34.14
N LEU A 432 32.08 -26.82 -34.88
CA LEU A 432 30.91 -26.99 -35.77
C LEU A 432 30.58 -25.57 -36.24
N GLY A 433 30.97 -25.26 -37.47
CA GLY A 433 30.78 -23.95 -38.07
C GLY A 433 29.30 -23.62 -38.27
N ASP A 434 28.99 -22.35 -38.16
CA ASP A 434 28.04 -21.69 -39.05
C ASP A 434 28.29 -20.17 -39.06
N GLU A 435 27.91 -19.56 -40.17
CA GLU A 435 28.40 -18.30 -40.73
C GLU A 435 28.31 -17.07 -39.81
N GLN A 436 29.32 -16.19 -39.92
CA GLN A 436 29.37 -14.88 -39.25
C GLN A 436 28.36 -13.91 -39.89
N GLU A 437 27.32 -13.51 -39.15
CA GLU A 437 26.62 -12.24 -39.38
C GLU A 437 27.18 -11.16 -38.42
N SER A 438 27.63 -10.04 -38.99
CA SER A 438 28.13 -8.85 -38.28
C SER A 438 27.04 -8.21 -37.39
N PRO A 439 27.38 -7.61 -36.23
CA PRO A 439 26.39 -6.89 -35.41
C PRO A 439 25.84 -5.67 -36.16
N LEU A 440 24.51 -5.51 -36.16
CA LEU A 440 23.82 -4.36 -36.78
C LEU A 440 24.25 -3.05 -36.11
N GLU A 441 24.68 -2.07 -36.90
CA GLU A 441 25.09 -0.74 -36.42
C GLU A 441 23.92 0.25 -36.37
N GLN A 442 23.98 1.22 -35.44
CA GLN A 442 23.00 2.31 -35.37
C GLN A 442 23.03 3.12 -36.67
N GLY A 443 21.86 3.43 -37.23
CA GLY A 443 21.74 4.12 -38.51
C GLY A 443 21.89 3.22 -39.73
N GLN A 444 22.03 1.89 -39.56
CA GLN A 444 21.99 0.96 -40.68
C GLN A 444 20.59 0.87 -41.28
N ARG A 445 20.49 0.93 -42.62
CA ARG A 445 19.22 0.74 -43.33
C ARG A 445 18.84 -0.73 -43.34
N CYS A 446 17.69 -1.03 -42.75
CA CYS A 446 17.11 -2.36 -42.61
C CYS A 446 15.81 -2.46 -43.41
N PHE A 447 15.43 -3.70 -43.75
CA PHE A 447 14.20 -4.02 -44.45
C PHE A 447 13.32 -4.92 -43.60
N GLY A 448 12.01 -4.71 -43.65
CA GLY A 448 11.06 -5.54 -42.93
C GLY A 448 9.62 -5.37 -43.40
N THR A 449 8.73 -6.12 -42.78
CA THR A 449 7.30 -6.13 -43.13
C THR A 449 6.48 -5.71 -41.93
N VAL A 450 5.53 -4.80 -42.12
CA VAL A 450 4.66 -4.35 -41.03
C VAL A 450 3.75 -5.50 -40.59
N GLN A 451 3.92 -5.97 -39.36
CA GLN A 451 3.21 -7.16 -38.84
C GLN A 451 1.89 -6.79 -38.17
N ARG A 452 1.83 -5.64 -37.49
CA ARG A 452 0.64 -5.16 -36.79
C ARG A 452 0.72 -3.67 -36.54
N TYR A 453 -0.44 -3.03 -36.43
CA TYR A 453 -0.59 -1.63 -36.03
C TYR A 453 -1.75 -1.48 -35.05
N SER A 454 -1.61 -0.61 -34.06
CA SER A 454 -2.65 -0.32 -33.07
C SER A 454 -3.05 1.15 -33.16
N GLU A 455 -4.23 1.42 -33.72
CA GLU A 455 -4.79 2.79 -33.83
C GLU A 455 -4.96 3.45 -32.46
N ARG A 456 -5.35 2.68 -31.44
CA ARG A 456 -5.54 3.18 -30.08
C ARG A 456 -4.27 3.77 -29.46
N ASN A 457 -3.10 3.22 -29.81
CA ASN A 457 -1.82 3.56 -29.19
C ASN A 457 -0.88 4.31 -30.14
N GLY A 458 -1.23 4.44 -31.43
CA GLY A 458 -0.38 5.06 -32.45
C GLY A 458 0.94 4.32 -32.73
N ILE A 459 1.00 3.01 -32.45
CA ILE A 459 2.24 2.21 -32.55
C ILE A 459 1.99 0.95 -33.41
N GLY A 460 2.87 0.75 -34.38
CA GLY A 460 3.02 -0.47 -35.16
C GLY A 460 4.33 -1.20 -34.89
N PHE A 461 4.44 -2.40 -35.45
CA PHE A 461 5.62 -3.25 -35.34
C PHE A 461 6.01 -3.81 -36.70
N ILE A 462 7.28 -3.66 -37.05
CA ILE A 462 7.91 -4.16 -38.27
C ILE A 462 8.69 -5.42 -37.92
N ALA A 463 8.31 -6.54 -38.55
CA ALA A 463 9.07 -7.77 -38.49
C ALA A 463 10.31 -7.62 -39.37
N CYS A 464 11.48 -7.64 -38.74
CA CYS A 464 12.79 -7.57 -39.38
C CYS A 464 13.69 -8.64 -38.76
N ALA A 465 14.04 -9.68 -39.53
CA ALA A 465 14.77 -10.85 -39.02
C ALA A 465 16.13 -10.47 -38.38
N PRO A 466 16.97 -9.63 -39.01
CA PRO A 466 18.21 -9.17 -38.40
C PRO A 466 17.99 -8.44 -37.07
N CYS A 467 17.02 -7.52 -37.00
CA CYS A 467 16.73 -6.77 -35.78
C CYS A 467 16.21 -7.69 -34.67
N ARG A 468 15.38 -8.69 -35.01
CA ARG A 468 14.87 -9.65 -34.03
C ARG A 468 15.97 -10.59 -33.51
N ALA A 469 16.95 -10.95 -34.33
CA ALA A 469 18.11 -11.74 -33.89
C ALA A 469 18.98 -10.98 -32.86
N VAL A 470 19.19 -9.68 -33.07
CA VAL A 470 20.04 -8.85 -32.18
C VAL A 470 19.30 -8.37 -30.93
N TYR A 471 18.08 -7.86 -31.08
CA TYR A 471 17.33 -7.20 -29.99
C TYR A 471 16.23 -8.09 -29.38
N GLY A 472 16.00 -9.30 -29.91
CA GLY A 472 14.97 -10.24 -29.47
C GLY A 472 13.54 -9.76 -29.71
N ARG A 473 13.32 -8.69 -30.50
CA ARG A 473 12.04 -7.98 -30.65
C ARG A 473 11.89 -7.36 -32.03
N ASP A 474 10.63 -7.07 -32.40
CA ASP A 474 10.30 -6.31 -33.60
C ASP A 474 10.58 -4.82 -33.44
N VAL A 475 10.79 -4.16 -34.58
CA VAL A 475 11.11 -2.73 -34.64
C VAL A 475 9.81 -1.92 -34.55
N GLN A 476 9.78 -0.91 -33.69
CA GLN A 476 8.59 -0.06 -33.56
C GLN A 476 8.44 0.91 -34.74
N LEU A 477 7.19 1.09 -35.19
CA LEU A 477 6.75 2.06 -36.20
C LEU A 477 5.77 3.04 -35.55
N PHE A 478 5.90 4.34 -35.84
CA PHE A 478 5.03 5.37 -35.24
C PHE A 478 3.90 5.79 -36.18
N GLN A 479 2.85 6.38 -35.59
CA GLN A 479 1.67 6.86 -36.31
C GLN A 479 1.99 7.84 -37.44
N GLU A 480 2.97 8.72 -37.23
CA GLU A 480 3.42 9.71 -38.22
C GLU A 480 3.82 9.03 -39.55
N ASP A 481 4.68 8.01 -39.47
CA ASP A 481 5.16 7.26 -40.63
C ASP A 481 4.05 6.35 -41.22
N TRP A 482 3.20 5.80 -40.36
CA TRP A 482 2.06 4.96 -40.77
C TRP A 482 1.06 5.73 -41.64
N GLU A 483 0.67 6.93 -41.21
CA GLU A 483 -0.29 7.79 -41.92
C GLU A 483 0.34 8.43 -43.15
N ALA A 484 1.57 8.95 -43.04
CA ALA A 484 2.25 9.63 -44.15
C ALA A 484 2.50 8.71 -45.35
N LEU A 485 2.83 7.44 -45.11
CA LEU A 485 3.15 6.46 -46.16
C LEU A 485 1.97 5.56 -46.55
N GLN A 486 0.79 5.80 -45.96
CA GLN A 486 -0.43 5.00 -46.16
C GLN A 486 -0.15 3.49 -46.05
N LEU A 487 0.54 3.10 -44.97
CA LEU A 487 0.96 1.72 -44.74
C LEU A 487 -0.23 0.85 -44.35
N THR A 488 -0.17 -0.42 -44.74
CA THR A 488 -1.10 -1.47 -44.30
C THR A 488 -0.33 -2.61 -43.66
N VAL A 489 -0.99 -3.41 -42.83
CA VAL A 489 -0.39 -4.66 -42.32
C VAL A 489 -0.03 -5.55 -43.52
N GLY A 490 1.22 -5.97 -43.60
CA GLY A 490 1.80 -6.68 -44.75
C GLY A 490 2.62 -5.79 -45.70
N SER A 491 2.64 -4.47 -45.52
CA SER A 491 3.48 -3.57 -46.33
C SER A 491 4.97 -3.81 -46.07
N ALA A 492 5.75 -3.91 -47.14
CA ALA A 492 7.22 -3.93 -47.08
C ALA A 492 7.77 -2.51 -46.90
N VAL A 493 8.71 -2.34 -45.97
CA VAL A 493 9.29 -1.05 -45.62
C VAL A 493 10.80 -1.14 -45.45
N SER A 494 11.50 -0.06 -45.79
CA SER A 494 12.90 0.17 -45.44
C SER A 494 12.97 1.27 -44.39
N PHE A 495 13.92 1.18 -43.46
CA PHE A 495 14.05 2.15 -42.36
C PHE A 495 15.49 2.18 -41.85
N LEU A 496 15.89 3.29 -41.22
CA LEU A 496 17.12 3.39 -40.45
C LEU A 496 16.88 2.88 -39.02
N LEU A 497 17.73 1.97 -38.56
CA LEU A 497 17.65 1.43 -37.20
C LEU A 497 18.09 2.49 -36.17
N SER A 498 17.22 2.80 -35.22
CA SER A 498 17.56 3.61 -34.04
C SER A 498 17.22 2.88 -32.74
N VAL A 499 18.08 3.04 -31.74
CA VAL A 499 17.91 2.53 -30.36
C VAL A 499 17.99 3.65 -29.31
N GLU A 500 18.02 4.89 -29.78
CA GLU A 500 18.01 6.09 -28.94
C GLU A 500 16.65 6.28 -28.26
N GLU A 501 16.65 7.08 -27.20
CA GLU A 501 15.43 7.39 -26.47
C GLU A 501 14.51 8.29 -27.31
N ARG A 502 13.30 7.81 -27.59
CA ARG A 502 12.25 8.56 -28.28
C ARG A 502 10.92 8.20 -27.66
N PHE A 503 10.24 9.09 -26.94
CA PHE A 503 8.94 8.77 -26.35
C PHE A 503 7.95 8.28 -27.43
N PRO A 504 7.21 7.17 -27.22
CA PRO A 504 7.12 6.31 -26.02
C PRO A 504 8.12 5.12 -25.92
N CYS A 505 9.17 5.10 -26.74
CA CYS A 505 10.23 4.10 -26.78
C CYS A 505 11.42 4.44 -25.84
N PRO A 506 11.60 3.72 -24.71
CA PRO A 506 12.75 3.90 -23.83
C PRO A 506 14.07 3.43 -24.48
N LYS A 507 15.20 3.99 -24.03
CA LYS A 507 16.55 3.67 -24.53
C LYS A 507 16.82 2.16 -24.61
N GLY A 508 17.41 1.72 -25.72
CA GLY A 508 17.74 0.30 -25.95
C GLY A 508 16.63 -0.54 -26.60
N ARG A 509 15.52 0.08 -27.01
CA ARG A 509 14.50 -0.57 -27.84
C ARG A 509 14.59 -0.10 -29.29
N PRO A 510 14.58 -1.01 -30.27
CA PRO A 510 14.71 -0.63 -31.67
C PRO A 510 13.42 0.01 -32.20
N TRP A 511 13.55 1.16 -32.84
CA TRP A 511 12.49 1.84 -33.57
C TRP A 511 12.98 2.30 -34.95
N ALA A 512 12.03 2.44 -35.86
CA ALA A 512 12.29 2.74 -37.26
C ALA A 512 12.33 4.27 -37.46
N ALA A 513 13.47 4.79 -37.91
CA ALA A 513 13.64 6.16 -38.38
C ALA A 513 13.67 6.20 -39.92
N ASP A 514 13.31 7.34 -40.53
CA ASP A 514 13.35 7.54 -41.99
C ASP A 514 12.72 6.37 -42.77
N VAL A 515 11.46 6.09 -42.44
CA VAL A 515 10.72 4.96 -43.00
C VAL A 515 10.35 5.27 -44.44
N GLN A 516 10.54 4.29 -45.33
CA GLN A 516 10.16 4.38 -46.74
C GLN A 516 9.43 3.10 -47.14
N ARG A 517 8.34 3.26 -47.87
CA ARG A 517 7.61 2.12 -48.43
C ARG A 517 8.40 1.52 -49.59
N VAL A 518 8.67 0.22 -49.53
CA VAL A 518 9.27 -0.51 -50.63
C VAL A 518 8.14 -0.88 -51.59
N ARG A 519 8.26 -0.47 -52.86
CA ARG A 519 7.26 -0.75 -53.90
C ARG A 519 7.27 -2.19 -54.35
#